data_AF-A0A7W4CH67-F1
#
_entry.id   AF-A0A7W4CH67-F1
#
_cell.length_a   1.000
_cell.length_b   1.000
_cell.length_c   1.000
_cell.angle_alpha   90.00
_cell.angle_beta   90.00
_cell.angle_gamma   90.00
#
_symmetry.space_group_name_H-M   'P 1'
#
loop_
_entity.id
_entity.type
_entity.pdbx_description
1 polymer ?
#
loop_
_entity_poly.entity_id
_entity_poly.type
_entity_poly.pdbx_seq_one_letter_code
_entity_poly.pdbx_strand_id
1 'polypeptide(L)'
;EDGLSDSDELTYGWSPTSDISPEQGSLGDADNDGLFNLAEIALGLNPTQIDTDADGWSDSVEVEQHWDGLDVGSPGYHPNDDTDIPNQLEDAGLST
;
A
#
# COMPACT_ATOMS: atom_id res chain seq x y z
N GLU A 1 -8.86 24.52 -0.76
CA GLU A 1 -8.58 23.19 -1.33
C GLU A 1 -7.15 22.85 -0.97
N ASP A 2 -7.04 21.92 -0.05
CA ASP A 2 -5.84 21.31 0.54
C ASP A 2 -5.28 20.18 -0.34
N GLY A 3 -5.74 20.11 -1.59
CA GLY A 3 -5.26 19.24 -2.64
C GLY A 3 -5.98 17.89 -2.74
N LEU A 4 -6.90 17.58 -1.83
CA LEU A 4 -7.84 16.46 -1.96
C LEU A 4 -9.18 16.97 -2.49
N SER A 5 -9.97 16.09 -3.11
CA SER A 5 -11.33 16.43 -3.49
C SER A 5 -12.30 16.18 -2.33
N ASP A 6 -13.33 17.02 -2.20
CA ASP A 6 -14.41 16.82 -1.20
C ASP A 6 -14.99 15.40 -1.25
N SER A 7 -15.00 14.75 -2.43
CA SER A 7 -15.44 13.36 -2.59
C SER A 7 -14.48 12.34 -2.00
N ASP A 8 -13.17 12.55 -2.13
CA ASP A 8 -12.16 11.65 -1.54
C ASP A 8 -12.18 11.80 -0.02
N GLU A 9 -12.28 13.03 0.48
CA GLU A 9 -12.38 13.32 1.91
C GLU A 9 -13.60 12.61 2.53
N LEU A 10 -14.77 12.67 1.89
CA LEU A 10 -15.96 11.94 2.35
C LEU A 10 -15.81 10.42 2.28
N THR A 11 -15.01 9.90 1.34
CA THR A 11 -14.77 8.46 1.19
C THR A 11 -13.99 7.91 2.37
N TYR A 12 -12.97 8.63 2.83
CA TYR A 12 -12.13 8.23 3.96
C TYR A 12 -12.63 8.77 5.32
N GLY A 13 -13.80 9.41 5.35
CA GLY A 13 -14.42 9.94 6.57
C GLY A 13 -13.75 11.21 7.10
N TRP A 14 -13.01 11.91 6.25
CA TRP A 14 -12.41 13.21 6.51
C TRP A 14 -13.42 14.34 6.25
N SER A 15 -13.14 15.50 6.84
CA SER A 15 -14.04 16.65 6.72
C SER A 15 -13.83 17.31 5.36
N PRO A 16 -14.88 17.52 4.52
CA PRO A 16 -14.77 18.15 3.19
C PRO A 16 -14.58 19.67 3.26
N THR A 17 -14.06 20.15 4.38
CA THR A 17 -13.89 21.58 4.67
C THR A 17 -12.41 21.82 4.83
N SER A 18 -11.90 22.94 4.35
CA SER A 18 -10.47 23.29 4.42
C SER A 18 -9.86 23.41 5.84
N ASP A 19 -10.62 23.11 6.90
CA ASP A 19 -10.16 22.97 8.28
C ASP A 19 -9.89 21.47 8.62
N ILE A 20 -9.05 20.81 7.81
CA ILE A 20 -8.57 19.46 8.12
C ILE A 20 -7.28 19.50 8.95
N SER A 21 -7.01 18.43 9.69
CA SER A 21 -5.69 18.23 10.31
C SER A 21 -4.59 18.19 9.24
N PRO A 22 -3.36 18.66 9.54
CA PRO A 22 -2.25 18.59 8.59
C PRO A 22 -1.96 17.16 8.11
N GLU A 23 -2.28 16.14 8.91
CA GLU A 23 -2.14 14.72 8.58
C GLU A 23 -3.20 14.20 7.59
N GLN A 24 -4.36 14.85 7.46
CA GLN A 24 -5.46 14.40 6.58
C GLN A 24 -5.45 15.08 5.20
N GLY A 25 -4.55 16.05 4.97
CA GLY A 25 -4.47 16.75 3.69
C GLY A 25 -3.75 15.95 2.62
N SER A 26 -3.73 16.45 1.38
CA SER A 26 -3.05 15.78 0.26
C SER A 26 -1.57 15.52 0.49
N LEU A 27 -0.91 16.40 1.26
CA LEU A 27 0.48 16.31 1.67
C LEU A 27 0.65 15.76 3.10
N GLY A 28 -0.45 15.33 3.71
CA GLY A 28 -0.46 14.62 4.98
C GLY A 28 -0.15 13.14 4.80
N ASP A 29 -0.04 12.46 5.92
CA ASP A 29 0.26 11.04 6.08
C ASP A 29 -0.62 10.60 7.26
N ALA A 30 -1.86 10.21 6.94
CA ALA A 30 -2.92 10.10 7.95
C ALA A 30 -2.78 8.84 8.80
N ASP A 31 -2.12 7.79 8.30
CA ASP A 31 -1.84 6.55 9.02
C ASP A 31 -0.38 6.44 9.50
N ASN A 32 0.49 7.36 9.11
CA ASN A 32 1.89 7.48 9.50
C ASN A 32 2.76 6.33 8.98
N ASP A 33 2.48 5.84 7.77
CA ASP A 33 3.28 4.81 7.12
C ASP A 33 4.49 5.40 6.34
N GLY A 34 4.50 6.72 6.12
CA GLY A 34 5.55 7.44 5.40
C GLY A 34 5.24 7.72 3.93
N LEU A 35 4.06 7.39 3.44
CA LEU A 35 3.51 7.74 2.14
C LEU A 35 2.50 8.88 2.30
N PHE A 36 2.40 9.76 1.30
CA PHE A 36 1.45 10.88 1.39
C PHE A 36 0.07 10.42 0.92
N ASN A 37 -1.00 10.92 1.57
CA ASN A 37 -2.38 10.57 1.25
C ASN A 37 -2.71 10.70 -0.25
N LEU A 38 -2.20 11.75 -0.93
CA LEU A 38 -2.43 11.94 -2.36
C LEU A 38 -1.72 10.87 -3.21
N ALA A 39 -0.54 10.41 -2.80
CA ALA A 39 0.19 9.36 -3.50
C ALA A 39 -0.56 8.03 -3.36
N GLU A 40 -1.04 7.72 -2.16
CA GLU A 40 -1.84 6.51 -1.89
C GLU A 40 -3.12 6.49 -2.71
N ILE A 41 -3.90 7.58 -2.69
CA ILE A 41 -5.11 7.72 -3.51
C ILE A 41 -4.79 7.56 -5.00
N ALA A 42 -3.68 8.11 -5.47
CA ALA A 42 -3.25 7.99 -6.87
C ALA A 42 -2.83 6.56 -7.25
N LEU A 43 -2.35 5.78 -6.29
CA LEU A 43 -1.98 4.36 -6.45
C LEU A 43 -3.16 3.41 -6.18
N GLY A 44 -4.28 3.93 -5.64
CA GLY A 44 -5.44 3.13 -5.26
C GLY A 44 -5.33 2.50 -3.86
N LEU A 45 -4.31 2.88 -3.09
CA LEU A 45 -4.09 2.46 -1.71
C LEU A 45 -5.02 3.21 -0.76
N ASN A 46 -5.08 2.80 0.50
CA ASN A 46 -5.94 3.38 1.51
C ASN A 46 -5.14 4.28 2.46
N PRO A 47 -5.26 5.62 2.36
CA PRO A 47 -4.51 6.59 3.17
C PRO A 47 -4.91 6.66 4.65
N THR A 48 -5.63 5.66 5.13
CA THR A 48 -5.99 5.51 6.55
C THR A 48 -5.57 4.16 7.11
N GLN A 49 -4.84 3.37 6.32
CA GLN A 49 -4.33 2.06 6.68
C GLN A 49 -2.88 1.96 6.27
N ILE A 50 -2.01 1.75 7.25
CA ILE A 50 -0.56 1.55 7.05
C ILE A 50 -0.25 0.46 6.02
N ASP A 51 -1.13 -0.53 5.89
CA ASP A 51 -1.01 -1.72 5.05
C ASP A 51 -2.41 -1.96 4.43
N THR A 52 -2.55 -1.68 3.15
CA THR A 52 -3.86 -1.63 2.48
C THR A 52 -4.48 -3.02 2.29
N ASP A 53 -3.67 -4.02 1.95
CA ASP A 53 -4.13 -5.38 1.66
C ASP A 53 -3.96 -6.36 2.84
N ALA A 54 -3.33 -5.90 3.92
CA ALA A 54 -3.10 -6.59 5.17
C ALA A 54 -2.18 -7.83 5.05
N ASP A 55 -1.18 -7.77 4.16
CA ASP A 55 -0.18 -8.83 3.98
C ASP A 55 0.99 -8.77 4.99
N GLY A 56 1.11 -7.66 5.72
CA GLY A 56 2.13 -7.42 6.74
C GLY A 56 3.22 -6.42 6.34
N TRP A 57 3.18 -5.85 5.14
CA TRP A 57 4.06 -4.79 4.67
C TRP A 57 3.30 -3.47 4.60
N SER A 58 3.97 -2.36 4.92
CA SER A 58 3.32 -1.06 4.78
C SER A 58 3.31 -0.60 3.32
N ASP A 59 2.27 0.14 2.93
CA ASP A 59 2.10 0.67 1.58
C ASP A 59 3.36 1.43 1.09
N SER A 60 3.98 2.22 1.97
CA SER A 60 5.25 2.91 1.71
C SER A 60 6.42 1.98 1.37
N VAL A 61 6.51 0.82 2.01
CA VAL A 61 7.56 -0.18 1.76
C VAL A 61 7.28 -0.87 0.44
N GLU A 62 6.03 -1.25 0.18
CA GLU A 62 5.64 -1.90 -1.05
C GLU A 62 5.90 -1.02 -2.27
N VAL A 63 5.59 0.28 -2.18
CA VAL A 63 5.90 1.26 -3.22
C VAL A 63 7.42 1.40 -3.45
N GLU A 64 8.24 1.40 -2.39
CA GLU A 64 9.70 1.43 -2.53
C GLU A 64 10.25 0.18 -3.24
N GLN A 65 9.71 -0.99 -2.89
CA GLN A 65 10.13 -2.28 -3.45
C GLN A 65 9.47 -2.60 -4.81
N HIS A 66 8.55 -1.75 -5.27
CA HIS A 66 7.74 -1.96 -6.47
C HIS A 66 6.87 -3.23 -6.39
N TRP A 67 6.35 -3.52 -5.19
CA TRP A 67 5.33 -4.53 -4.93
C TRP A 67 3.93 -3.95 -5.15
N ASP A 68 2.91 -4.81 -5.16
CA ASP A 68 1.52 -4.41 -5.37
C ASP A 68 0.78 -4.45 -4.02
N GLY A 69 0.60 -3.29 -3.37
CA GLY A 69 -0.09 -3.15 -2.08
C GLY A 69 -1.61 -3.33 -2.11
N LEU A 70 -2.12 -3.86 -3.22
CA LEU A 70 -3.51 -4.33 -3.35
C LEU A 70 -3.58 -5.85 -3.50
N ASP A 71 -2.45 -6.54 -3.54
CA ASP A 71 -2.35 -7.99 -3.67
C ASP A 71 -1.77 -8.60 -2.41
N VAL A 72 -2.65 -9.16 -1.57
CA VAL A 72 -2.31 -9.88 -0.33
C VAL A 72 -1.33 -11.06 -0.52
N GLY A 73 -1.04 -11.44 -1.78
CA GLY A 73 -0.06 -12.44 -2.15
C GLY A 73 1.23 -11.87 -2.76
N SER A 74 1.39 -10.55 -2.81
CA SER A 74 2.63 -9.87 -3.16
C SER A 74 3.73 -10.49 -2.30
N PRO A 75 4.79 -11.07 -2.91
CA PRO A 75 5.87 -11.63 -2.15
C PRO A 75 6.69 -10.45 -1.64
N GLY A 76 6.21 -9.84 -0.55
CA GLY A 76 7.12 -9.16 0.34
C GLY A 76 8.19 -10.16 0.68
N TYR A 77 9.44 -9.87 0.31
CA TYR A 77 10.54 -10.82 0.44
C TYR A 77 10.63 -11.28 1.90
N HIS A 78 10.02 -12.43 2.19
CA HIS A 78 10.10 -13.11 3.47
C HIS A 78 11.26 -14.09 3.34
N PRO A 79 12.48 -13.78 3.80
CA PRO A 79 13.61 -14.68 3.69
C PRO A 79 13.41 -16.02 4.44
N ASN A 80 12.26 -16.24 5.09
CA ASN A 80 11.94 -17.43 5.87
C ASN A 80 10.49 -17.95 5.69
N ASP A 81 9.72 -17.50 4.70
CA ASP A 81 8.38 -18.06 4.44
C ASP A 81 8.46 -19.15 3.37
N ASP A 82 7.97 -20.34 3.72
CA ASP A 82 8.08 -21.59 2.95
C ASP A 82 7.13 -21.59 1.73
N THR A 83 6.39 -20.51 1.50
CA THR A 83 5.55 -20.29 0.33
C THR A 83 6.31 -19.73 -0.87
N ASP A 84 7.55 -19.24 -0.66
CA ASP A 84 8.44 -18.77 -1.71
C ASP A 84 9.58 -19.80 -1.92
N ILE A 85 9.21 -21.00 -2.35
CA ILE A 85 10.11 -21.78 -3.18
C ILE A 85 10.03 -21.11 -4.56
N PRO A 86 11.05 -20.32 -4.98
CA PRO A 86 11.14 -19.98 -6.39
C PRO A 86 11.23 -21.31 -7.11
N ASN A 87 10.26 -21.57 -7.96
CA ASN A 87 10.29 -22.71 -8.85
C ASN A 87 11.55 -22.59 -9.74
N GLN A 88 12.65 -23.14 -9.25
CA GLN A 88 13.91 -23.29 -9.96
C GLN A 88 14.36 -24.75 -9.97
N LEU A 89 13.47 -25.72 -9.71
CA LEU A 89 13.85 -27.15 -9.75
C LEU A 89 12.70 -28.15 -10.04
N GLU A 90 11.69 -27.86 -10.86
CA GLU A 90 10.77 -28.92 -11.32
C GLU A 90 10.66 -29.17 -12.83
N ASP A 91 11.49 -28.54 -13.67
CA ASP A 91 11.72 -28.99 -15.06
C ASP A 91 13.16 -29.50 -15.33
N ALA A 92 13.79 -30.08 -14.30
CA ALA A 92 14.95 -30.98 -14.48
C ALA A 92 14.52 -32.45 -14.31
N GLY A 93 13.32 -32.79 -14.80
CA GLY A 93 12.81 -34.15 -14.91
C GLY A 93 13.21 -34.84 -16.21
N LEU A 94 14.45 -34.69 -16.68
CA LEU A 94 15.01 -35.58 -17.69
C LEU A 94 15.40 -36.91 -17.02
N SER A 95 14.43 -37.82 -16.86
CA SER A 95 14.70 -39.27 -16.82
C SER A 95 13.40 -40.09 -16.94
N THR A 96 12.98 -40.43 -18.17
CA THR A 96 13.05 -41.81 -18.73
C THR A 96 12.82 -41.77 -20.24
#